data_AF-A0A1V3IHK9-F1
#
_entry.id   AF-A0A1V3IHK9-F1
#
_cell.length_a   1.000
_cell.length_b   1.000
_cell.length_c   1.000
_cell.angle_alpha   90.00
_cell.angle_beta   90.00
_cell.angle_gamma   90.00
#
_symmetry.space_group_name_H-M   'P 1'
#
loop_
_entity.id
_entity.type
_entity.pdbx_description
1 polymer ?
#
loop_
_entity_poly.entity_id
_entity_poly.type
_entity_poly.pdbx_seq_one_letter_code
_entity_poly.pdbx_strand_id
1 'polypeptide(L)'
;MSKSGDTSLNSIKLLHDQIEAIKYGIQLLRKNEKDTIASINKQIVNNKRLYHERYKYLNELEESKEKYAEQIEIYENLFKQGYSSIDEINNQRARYFSQRALYDNIKTELIQQESMILNLQNEIEVQKNNFREKIIQYEIQKSDLDIRLLEFESVSEIIINSPIDGIVDSISATVGQIIKEGDPLSQLSPVEKGRYQLVMWVPNSAIPFVKLNDEINIRYEAFPFEKFGQFKGNIKSISTLPASLQELSFYKNIPLEINQNIPLYKIIVDIPDQHIIYNHKALFLMSGMKAEATLFLENRKLYEWMLFPLYQLTKNME
;
A
#
# COMPACT_ATOMS: atom_id res chain seq x y z
N MET A 1 6.40 -18.67 24.20
CA MET A 1 7.12 -18.66 22.90
C MET A 1 6.11 -18.27 21.83
N SER A 2 6.30 -17.08 21.26
CA SER A 2 5.26 -16.30 20.55
C SER A 2 5.04 -16.76 19.11
N LYS A 3 3.77 -16.92 18.72
CA LYS A 3 3.33 -17.22 17.34
C LYS A 3 3.58 -16.08 16.33
N SER A 4 3.91 -14.86 16.78
CA SER A 4 4.10 -13.71 15.87
C SER A 4 5.41 -13.73 15.08
N GLY A 5 6.51 -14.21 15.69
CA GLY A 5 7.77 -14.44 14.96
C GLY A 5 7.64 -15.58 13.94
N ASP A 6 6.75 -16.54 14.22
CA ASP A 6 6.43 -17.64 13.31
C ASP A 6 5.67 -17.12 12.07
N THR A 7 4.76 -16.15 12.21
CA THR A 7 3.99 -15.62 11.07
C THR A 7 4.80 -14.80 10.07
N SER A 8 5.80 -14.03 10.50
CA SER A 8 6.67 -13.28 9.58
C SER A 8 7.66 -14.22 8.87
N LEU A 9 8.27 -15.16 9.60
CA LEU A 9 9.13 -16.20 9.03
C LEU A 9 8.38 -17.08 8.01
N ASN A 10 7.13 -17.45 8.32
CA ASN A 10 6.29 -18.20 7.39
C ASN A 10 5.91 -17.37 6.15
N SER A 11 5.67 -16.07 6.30
CA SER A 11 5.40 -15.16 5.16
C SER A 11 6.63 -15.00 4.25
N ILE A 12 7.82 -14.82 4.82
CA ILE A 12 9.09 -14.74 4.07
C ILE A 12 9.35 -16.04 3.31
N LYS A 13 9.18 -17.19 3.98
CA LYS A 13 9.34 -18.50 3.34
C LYS A 13 8.35 -18.68 2.18
N LEU A 14 7.08 -18.31 2.36
CA LEU A 14 6.08 -18.39 1.32
C LEU A 14 6.42 -17.50 0.11
N LEU A 15 6.90 -16.28 0.34
CA LEU A 15 7.35 -15.39 -0.74
C LEU A 15 8.53 -15.98 -1.51
N HIS A 16 9.51 -16.57 -0.80
CA HIS A 16 10.62 -17.28 -1.42
C HIS A 16 10.14 -18.45 -2.31
N ASP A 17 9.25 -19.29 -1.78
CA ASP A 17 8.69 -20.43 -2.52
C ASP A 17 7.93 -19.96 -3.78
N GLN A 18 7.19 -18.86 -3.69
CA GLN A 18 6.49 -18.25 -4.84
C GLN A 18 7.47 -17.70 -5.89
N ILE A 19 8.54 -17.00 -5.46
CA ILE A 19 9.57 -16.49 -6.36
C ILE A 19 10.27 -17.64 -7.11
N GLU A 20 10.61 -18.73 -6.42
CA GLU A 20 11.21 -19.92 -7.03
C GLU A 20 10.26 -20.61 -8.03
N ALA A 21 8.97 -20.70 -7.68
CA ALA A 21 7.97 -21.23 -8.61
C ALA A 21 7.86 -20.38 -9.89
N ILE A 22 7.91 -19.05 -9.79
CA ILE A 22 7.90 -18.15 -10.96
C ILE A 22 9.19 -18.31 -11.77
N LYS A 23 10.36 -18.37 -11.14
CA LYS A 23 11.64 -18.62 -11.84
C LYS A 23 11.60 -19.93 -12.64
N TYR A 24 11.09 -20.99 -12.03
CA TYR A 24 10.89 -22.27 -12.69
C TYR A 24 9.92 -22.15 -13.88
N GLY A 25 8.82 -21.41 -13.71
CA GLY A 25 7.88 -21.09 -14.79
C GLY A 25 8.54 -20.37 -15.97
N ILE A 26 9.37 -19.36 -15.71
CA ILE A 26 10.13 -18.62 -16.74
C ILE A 26 11.10 -19.57 -17.47
N GLN A 27 11.80 -20.43 -16.74
CA GLN A 27 12.71 -21.41 -17.34
C GLN A 27 11.97 -22.39 -18.26
N LEU A 28 10.81 -22.87 -17.84
CA LEU A 28 9.95 -23.74 -18.65
C LEU A 28 9.45 -23.02 -19.90
N LEU A 29 9.04 -21.75 -19.79
CA LEU A 29 8.63 -20.94 -20.94
C LEU A 29 9.77 -20.78 -21.96
N ARG A 30 10.99 -20.48 -21.51
CA ARG A 30 12.17 -20.37 -22.41
C ARG A 30 12.51 -21.69 -23.09
N LYS A 31 12.36 -22.81 -22.37
CA LYS A 31 12.54 -24.15 -22.94
C LYS A 31 11.48 -24.43 -24.01
N ASN A 32 10.22 -24.17 -23.70
CA ASN A 32 9.10 -24.37 -24.62
C ASN A 32 9.21 -23.49 -25.87
N GLU A 33 9.67 -22.24 -25.72
CA GLU A 33 9.98 -21.34 -26.84
C GLU A 33 11.00 -21.99 -27.78
N LYS A 34 12.13 -22.45 -27.23
CA LYS A 34 13.19 -23.11 -28.00
C LYS A 34 12.67 -24.36 -28.73
N ASP A 35 11.92 -25.21 -28.03
CA ASP A 35 11.39 -26.45 -28.60
C ASP A 35 10.36 -26.18 -29.70
N THR A 36 9.49 -25.17 -29.51
CA THR A 36 8.50 -24.74 -30.50
C THR A 36 9.17 -24.18 -31.76
N ILE A 37 10.14 -23.26 -31.59
CA ILE A 37 10.91 -22.70 -32.71
C ILE A 37 11.69 -23.78 -33.45
N ALA A 38 12.27 -24.74 -32.73
CA ALA A 38 12.97 -25.87 -33.35
C ALA A 38 12.01 -26.75 -34.18
N SER A 39 10.79 -26.99 -33.68
CA SER A 39 9.75 -27.73 -34.41
C SER A 39 9.34 -27.02 -35.71
N ILE A 40 9.05 -25.72 -35.65
CA ILE A 40 8.66 -24.94 -36.84
C ILE A 40 9.82 -24.89 -37.85
N ASN A 41 11.07 -24.71 -37.38
CA ASN A 41 12.23 -24.77 -38.26
C ASN A 41 12.39 -26.11 -38.97
N LYS A 42 12.10 -27.24 -38.31
CA LYS A 42 12.08 -28.56 -38.98
C LYS A 42 11.03 -28.60 -40.08
N GLN A 43 9.84 -28.02 -39.87
CA GLN A 43 8.81 -27.93 -40.90
C GLN A 43 9.26 -27.06 -42.08
N ILE A 44 9.89 -25.91 -41.82
CA ILE A 44 10.44 -25.05 -42.87
C ILE A 44 11.49 -25.80 -43.69
N VAL A 45 12.43 -26.48 -43.05
CA VAL A 45 13.46 -27.26 -43.74
C VAL A 45 12.85 -28.34 -44.62
N ASN A 46 11.85 -29.07 -44.11
CA ASN A 46 11.15 -30.08 -44.91
C ASN A 46 10.41 -29.47 -46.11
N ASN A 47 9.68 -28.35 -45.90
CA ASN A 47 8.95 -27.69 -46.98
C ASN A 47 9.90 -27.09 -48.03
N LYS A 48 11.07 -26.56 -47.63
CA LYS A 48 12.13 -26.10 -48.55
C LYS A 48 12.72 -27.26 -49.37
N ARG A 49 12.92 -28.43 -48.76
CA ARG A 49 13.34 -29.64 -49.48
C ARG A 49 12.31 -30.04 -50.53
N LEU A 50 11.04 -30.13 -50.16
CA LEU A 50 9.93 -30.46 -51.07
C LEU A 50 9.80 -29.43 -52.21
N TYR A 51 9.94 -28.13 -51.90
CA TYR A 51 9.98 -27.07 -52.90
C TYR A 51 11.11 -27.30 -53.91
N HIS A 52 12.32 -27.60 -53.42
CA HIS A 52 13.47 -27.83 -54.30
C HIS A 52 13.30 -29.07 -55.19
N GLU A 53 12.73 -30.16 -54.66
CA GLU A 53 12.39 -31.36 -55.43
C GLU A 53 11.35 -31.05 -56.53
N ARG A 54 10.29 -30.32 -56.20
CA ARG A 54 9.28 -29.88 -57.18
C ARG A 54 9.83 -28.91 -58.22
N TYR A 55 10.74 -28.03 -57.82
CA TYR A 55 11.39 -27.09 -58.73
C TYR A 55 12.25 -27.82 -59.77
N LYS A 56 12.99 -28.87 -59.37
CA LYS A 56 13.69 -29.74 -60.33
C LYS A 56 12.72 -30.39 -61.31
N TYR A 57 11.63 -30.94 -60.83
CA TYR A 57 10.61 -31.54 -61.69
C TYR A 57 9.96 -30.53 -62.64
N LEU A 58 9.71 -29.28 -62.19
CA LEU A 58 9.22 -28.21 -63.05
C LEU A 58 10.18 -27.93 -64.22
N ASN A 59 11.50 -27.92 -63.98
CA ASN A 59 12.49 -27.72 -65.03
C ASN A 59 12.50 -28.89 -66.04
N GLU A 60 12.36 -30.13 -65.57
CA GLU A 60 12.22 -31.29 -66.47
C GLU A 60 10.94 -31.19 -67.33
N LEU A 61 9.83 -30.70 -66.75
CA LEU A 61 8.59 -30.45 -67.48
C LEU A 61 8.73 -29.30 -68.50
N GLU A 62 9.53 -28.28 -68.18
CA GLU A 62 9.86 -27.16 -69.08
C GLU A 62 10.57 -27.67 -70.34
N GLU A 63 11.64 -28.46 -70.16
CA GLU A 63 12.38 -29.06 -71.27
C GLU A 63 11.47 -29.98 -72.11
N SER A 64 10.62 -30.78 -71.47
CA SER A 64 9.68 -31.63 -72.20
C SER A 64 8.63 -30.82 -72.97
N LYS A 65 8.14 -29.73 -72.39
CA LYS A 65 7.18 -28.81 -73.03
C LYS A 65 7.81 -28.18 -74.27
N GLU A 66 9.06 -27.73 -74.19
CA GLU A 66 9.81 -27.18 -75.32
C GLU A 66 10.01 -28.21 -76.44
N LYS A 67 10.39 -29.45 -76.11
CA LYS A 67 10.51 -30.54 -77.10
C LYS A 67 9.19 -30.80 -77.85
N TYR A 68 8.05 -30.72 -77.17
CA TYR A 68 6.75 -30.86 -77.85
C TYR A 68 6.41 -29.64 -78.72
N ALA A 69 6.84 -28.44 -78.34
CA ALA A 69 6.69 -27.25 -79.16
C ALA A 69 7.51 -27.36 -80.46
N GLU A 70 8.77 -27.80 -80.37
CA GLU A 70 9.63 -28.08 -81.52
C GLU A 70 9.02 -29.17 -82.42
N GLN A 71 8.46 -30.24 -81.85
CA GLN A 71 7.78 -31.27 -82.64
C GLN A 71 6.59 -30.72 -83.43
N ILE A 72 5.81 -29.80 -82.86
CA ILE A 72 4.71 -29.17 -83.61
C ILE A 72 5.27 -28.45 -84.85
N GLU A 73 6.36 -27.70 -84.71
CA GLU A 73 6.99 -26.98 -85.83
C GLU A 73 7.48 -27.95 -86.93
N ILE A 74 8.09 -29.07 -86.54
CA ILE A 74 8.51 -30.13 -87.48
C ILE A 74 7.31 -30.70 -88.23
N TYR A 75 6.23 -31.07 -87.54
CA TYR A 75 5.04 -31.64 -88.18
C TYR A 75 4.30 -30.62 -89.04
N GLU A 76 4.27 -29.35 -88.66
CA GLU A 76 3.73 -28.26 -89.50
C GLU A 76 4.54 -28.09 -90.79
N ASN A 77 5.86 -28.24 -90.74
CA ASN A 77 6.70 -28.22 -91.94
C ASN A 77 6.47 -29.46 -92.82
N LEU A 78 6.39 -30.66 -92.23
CA LEU A 78 6.09 -31.89 -92.96
C LEU A 78 4.71 -31.85 -93.63
N PHE A 79 3.71 -31.25 -92.99
CA PHE A 79 2.39 -31.04 -93.58
C PHE A 79 2.44 -30.14 -94.82
N LYS A 80 3.20 -29.03 -94.77
CA LYS A 80 3.42 -28.14 -95.93
C LYS A 80 4.05 -28.88 -97.12
N GLN A 81 4.85 -29.90 -96.84
CA GLN A 81 5.51 -30.74 -97.84
C GLN A 81 4.66 -31.96 -98.28
N GLY A 82 3.48 -32.16 -97.68
CA GLY A 82 2.56 -33.27 -97.97
C GLY A 82 2.89 -34.60 -97.28
N TYR A 83 3.83 -34.62 -96.32
CA TYR A 83 4.30 -35.82 -95.62
C TYR A 83 3.62 -36.10 -94.28
N SER A 84 2.66 -35.27 -93.85
CA SER A 84 1.86 -35.52 -92.64
C SER A 84 0.41 -35.07 -92.81
N SER A 85 -0.45 -35.50 -91.88
CA SER A 85 -1.88 -35.19 -91.82
C SER A 85 -2.22 -34.12 -90.79
N ILE A 86 -3.38 -33.47 -90.96
CA ILE A 86 -3.89 -32.50 -89.98
C ILE A 86 -4.16 -33.13 -88.61
N ASP A 87 -4.53 -34.42 -88.58
CA ASP A 87 -4.76 -35.17 -87.35
C ASP A 87 -3.46 -35.41 -86.58
N GLU A 88 -2.34 -35.65 -87.26
CA GLU A 88 -1.03 -35.76 -86.62
C GLU A 88 -0.60 -34.44 -85.97
N ILE A 89 -0.79 -33.30 -86.65
CA ILE A 89 -0.53 -31.97 -86.06
C ILE A 89 -1.41 -31.74 -84.83
N ASN A 90 -2.71 -32.03 -84.93
CA ASN A 90 -3.64 -31.86 -83.82
C ASN A 90 -3.27 -32.74 -82.62
N ASN A 91 -2.80 -33.97 -82.86
CA ASN A 91 -2.29 -34.85 -81.81
C ASN A 91 -1.04 -34.28 -81.13
N GLN A 92 -0.09 -33.71 -81.87
CA GLN A 92 1.09 -33.07 -81.26
C GLN A 92 0.72 -31.81 -80.47
N ARG A 93 -0.21 -30.99 -80.99
CA ARG A 93 -0.77 -29.85 -80.26
C ARG A 93 -1.43 -30.27 -78.95
N ALA A 94 -2.24 -31.34 -78.97
CA ALA A 94 -2.87 -31.88 -77.77
C ALA A 94 -1.83 -32.32 -76.72
N ARG A 95 -0.74 -32.98 -77.14
CA ARG A 95 0.37 -33.37 -76.25
C ARG A 95 1.07 -32.16 -75.64
N TYR A 96 1.38 -31.14 -76.43
CA TYR A 96 1.95 -29.88 -75.93
C TYR A 96 1.05 -29.20 -74.91
N PHE A 97 -0.25 -29.06 -75.19
CA PHE A 97 -1.18 -28.42 -74.26
C PHE A 97 -1.36 -29.24 -72.98
N SER A 98 -1.38 -30.57 -73.07
CA SER A 98 -1.37 -31.45 -71.90
C SER A 98 -0.12 -31.23 -71.04
N GLN A 99 1.06 -31.17 -71.67
CA GLN A 99 2.32 -30.92 -70.96
C GLN A 99 2.38 -29.52 -70.34
N ARG A 100 1.89 -28.50 -71.05
CA ARG A 100 1.77 -27.13 -70.56
C ARG A 100 0.86 -27.04 -69.34
N ALA A 101 -0.30 -27.72 -69.38
CA ALA A 101 -1.22 -27.75 -68.25
C ALA A 101 -0.59 -28.38 -67.00
N LEU A 102 0.22 -29.44 -67.18
CA LEU A 102 1.00 -30.04 -66.08
C LEU A 102 2.06 -29.06 -65.54
N TYR A 103 2.80 -28.38 -66.41
CA TYR A 103 3.77 -27.36 -66.00
C TYR A 103 3.11 -26.23 -65.20
N ASP A 104 2.00 -25.67 -65.69
CA ASP A 104 1.28 -24.57 -65.03
C ASP A 104 0.70 -25.01 -63.67
N ASN A 105 0.27 -26.27 -63.55
CA ASN A 105 -0.16 -26.85 -62.28
C ASN A 105 1.00 -26.90 -61.26
N ILE A 106 2.13 -27.53 -61.62
CA ILE A 106 3.30 -27.63 -60.73
C ILE A 106 3.84 -26.25 -60.35
N LYS A 107 3.82 -25.29 -61.29
CA LYS A 107 4.19 -23.91 -61.01
C LYS A 107 3.28 -23.26 -59.95
N THR A 108 1.98 -23.49 -60.04
CA THR A 108 1.01 -23.02 -59.04
C THR A 108 1.26 -23.68 -57.68
N GLU A 109 1.53 -24.99 -57.66
CA GLU A 109 1.89 -25.72 -56.45
C GLU A 109 3.17 -25.18 -55.78
N LEU A 110 4.18 -24.77 -56.56
CA LEU A 110 5.39 -24.15 -56.04
C LEU A 110 5.12 -22.80 -55.37
N ILE A 111 4.27 -21.96 -55.97
CA ILE A 111 3.86 -20.67 -55.39
C ILE A 111 3.13 -20.89 -54.05
N GLN A 112 2.24 -21.88 -53.99
CA GLN A 112 1.54 -22.24 -52.75
C GLN A 112 2.53 -22.73 -51.67
N GLN A 113 3.50 -23.55 -52.07
CA GLN A 113 4.54 -24.06 -51.17
C GLN A 113 5.44 -22.95 -50.64
N GLU A 114 5.78 -21.96 -51.47
CA GLU A 114 6.54 -20.77 -51.05
C GLU A 114 5.75 -19.91 -50.06
N SER A 115 4.46 -19.69 -50.31
CA SER A 115 3.58 -19.02 -49.36
C SER A 115 3.50 -19.76 -48.02
N MET A 116 3.45 -21.10 -48.04
CA MET A 116 3.48 -21.91 -46.80
C MET A 116 4.79 -21.71 -46.02
N ILE A 117 5.94 -21.66 -46.70
CA ILE A 117 7.24 -21.39 -46.06
C ILE A 117 7.24 -19.99 -45.41
N LEU A 118 6.75 -18.97 -46.12
CA LEU A 118 6.65 -17.61 -45.58
C LEU A 118 5.71 -17.55 -44.36
N ASN A 119 4.58 -18.25 -44.39
CA ASN A 119 3.65 -18.31 -43.26
C ASN A 119 4.30 -18.96 -42.03
N LEU A 120 5.03 -20.06 -42.20
CA LEU A 120 5.79 -20.70 -41.11
C LEU A 120 6.90 -19.77 -40.56
N GLN A 121 7.55 -18.98 -41.41
CA GLN A 121 8.54 -18.00 -40.97
C GLN A 121 7.89 -16.87 -40.14
N ASN A 122 6.74 -16.37 -40.57
CA ASN A 122 5.97 -15.37 -39.81
C ASN A 122 5.47 -15.95 -38.48
N GLU A 123 5.07 -17.23 -38.46
CA GLU A 123 4.65 -17.92 -37.26
C GLU A 123 5.76 -17.97 -36.20
N ILE A 124 7.03 -18.13 -36.59
CA ILE A 124 8.17 -18.05 -35.67
C ILE A 124 8.20 -16.69 -34.94
N GLU A 125 8.04 -15.59 -35.66
CA GLU A 125 8.08 -14.24 -35.07
C GLU A 125 6.88 -14.00 -34.15
N VAL A 126 5.69 -14.46 -34.55
CA VAL A 126 4.48 -14.42 -33.70
C VAL A 126 4.70 -15.22 -32.41
N GLN A 127 5.20 -16.46 -32.51
CA GLN A 127 5.44 -17.30 -31.34
C GLN A 127 6.50 -16.71 -30.41
N LYS A 128 7.62 -16.22 -30.95
CA LYS A 128 8.64 -15.51 -30.16
C LYS A 128 8.05 -14.35 -29.37
N ASN A 129 7.24 -13.52 -30.02
CA ASN A 129 6.59 -12.39 -29.35
C ASN A 129 5.64 -12.85 -28.23
N ASN A 130 4.83 -13.88 -28.49
CA ASN A 130 3.93 -14.45 -27.48
C ASN A 130 4.69 -15.01 -26.26
N PHE A 131 5.81 -15.70 -26.47
CA PHE A 131 6.65 -16.18 -25.38
C PHE A 131 7.32 -15.03 -24.62
N ARG A 132 7.86 -14.04 -25.35
CA ARG A 132 8.48 -12.84 -24.76
C ARG A 132 7.50 -12.08 -23.88
N GLU A 133 6.27 -11.89 -24.33
CA GLU A 133 5.22 -11.23 -23.54
C GLU A 133 4.94 -11.98 -22.24
N LYS A 134 4.74 -13.31 -22.31
CA LYS A 134 4.52 -14.14 -21.11
C LYS A 134 5.70 -14.09 -20.15
N ILE A 135 6.93 -14.15 -20.66
CA ILE A 135 8.14 -14.06 -19.83
C ILE A 135 8.18 -12.70 -19.13
N ILE A 136 7.92 -11.60 -19.83
CA ILE A 136 7.90 -10.25 -19.23
C ILE A 136 6.83 -10.16 -18.13
N GLN A 137 5.63 -10.70 -18.35
CA GLN A 137 4.58 -10.72 -17.34
C GLN A 137 5.02 -11.46 -16.07
N TYR A 138 5.74 -12.58 -16.22
CA TYR A 138 6.27 -13.35 -15.08
C TYR A 138 7.41 -12.62 -14.38
N GLU A 139 8.30 -11.96 -15.13
CA GLU A 139 9.38 -11.14 -14.56
C GLU A 139 8.83 -9.95 -13.76
N ILE A 140 7.74 -9.32 -14.22
CA ILE A 140 7.04 -8.27 -13.47
C ILE A 140 6.45 -8.82 -12.17
N GLN A 141 5.77 -9.97 -12.23
CA GLN A 141 5.23 -10.62 -11.01
C GLN A 141 6.34 -11.00 -10.02
N LYS A 142 7.45 -11.53 -10.52
CA LYS A 142 8.63 -11.82 -9.71
C LYS A 142 9.15 -10.53 -9.05
N SER A 143 9.25 -9.44 -9.80
CA SER A 143 9.72 -8.16 -9.26
C SER A 143 8.81 -7.61 -8.16
N ASP A 144 7.49 -7.76 -8.27
CA ASP A 144 6.55 -7.37 -7.21
C ASP A 144 6.78 -8.20 -5.94
N LEU A 145 6.98 -9.51 -6.09
CA LEU A 145 7.29 -10.39 -4.95
C LEU A 145 8.66 -10.08 -4.33
N ASP A 146 9.68 -9.78 -5.15
CA ASP A 146 11.00 -9.39 -4.67
C ASP A 146 10.91 -8.08 -3.85
N ILE A 147 10.11 -7.10 -4.29
CA ILE A 147 9.87 -5.85 -3.54
C ILE A 147 9.18 -6.16 -2.20
N ARG A 148 8.12 -6.98 -2.19
CA ARG A 148 7.44 -7.40 -0.95
C ARG A 148 8.39 -8.12 0.00
N LEU A 149 9.24 -9.00 -0.53
CA LEU A 149 10.24 -9.71 0.27
C LEU A 149 11.19 -8.73 0.93
N LEU A 150 11.69 -7.74 0.20
CA LEU A 150 12.55 -6.67 0.74
C LEU A 150 11.83 -5.85 1.82
N GLU A 151 10.54 -5.54 1.64
CA GLU A 151 9.73 -4.86 2.67
C GLU A 151 9.65 -5.69 3.95
N PHE A 152 9.35 -6.99 3.85
CA PHE A 152 9.27 -7.90 5.00
C PHE A 152 10.62 -8.12 5.69
N GLU A 153 11.70 -8.27 4.92
CA GLU A 153 13.06 -8.40 5.44
C GLU A 153 13.53 -7.10 6.11
N SER A 154 13.16 -5.94 5.58
CA SER A 154 13.47 -4.63 6.17
C SER A 154 12.71 -4.33 7.46
N VAL A 155 11.52 -4.92 7.66
CA VAL A 155 10.71 -4.80 8.90
C VAL A 155 11.17 -5.82 9.97
N SER A 156 12.48 -6.09 10.06
CA SER A 156 13.01 -7.03 11.05
C SER A 156 13.02 -6.47 12.49
N GLU A 157 12.97 -5.14 12.66
CA GLU A 157 12.98 -4.53 13.99
C GLU A 157 12.26 -3.17 14.00
N ILE A 158 11.19 -3.06 14.78
CA ILE A 158 10.53 -1.77 15.05
C ILE A 158 11.01 -1.30 16.41
N ILE A 159 11.92 -0.31 16.41
CA ILE A 159 12.44 0.30 17.63
C ILE A 159 11.54 1.48 18.02
N ILE A 160 10.90 1.38 19.18
CA ILE A 160 10.07 2.45 19.72
C ILE A 160 10.89 3.22 20.75
N ASN A 161 11.28 4.45 20.40
CA ASN A 161 12.07 5.31 21.27
C ASN A 161 11.17 6.10 22.24
N SER A 162 11.68 6.36 23.44
CA SER A 162 11.03 7.27 24.38
C SER A 162 11.05 8.70 23.82
N PRO A 163 9.92 9.43 23.84
CA PRO A 163 9.89 10.82 23.35
C PRO A 163 10.55 11.81 24.33
N ILE A 164 10.75 11.41 25.59
CA ILE A 164 11.33 12.23 26.66
C ILE A 164 12.28 11.41 27.52
N ASP A 165 13.22 12.09 28.18
CA ASP A 165 14.01 11.51 29.25
C ASP A 165 13.11 11.28 30.48
N GLY A 166 12.99 10.02 30.90
CA GLY A 166 12.04 9.65 31.95
C GLY A 166 12.33 8.32 32.62
N ILE A 167 11.61 8.08 33.70
CA ILE A 167 11.53 6.80 34.39
C ILE A 167 10.27 6.09 33.90
N VAL A 168 10.39 4.79 33.61
CA VAL A 168 9.24 3.95 33.25
C VAL A 168 8.42 3.64 34.50
N ASP A 169 7.19 4.16 34.56
CA ASP A 169 6.29 3.92 35.70
C ASP A 169 5.57 2.58 35.58
N SER A 170 5.14 2.22 34.37
CA SER A 170 4.47 0.97 34.09
C SER A 170 4.62 0.56 32.62
N ILE A 171 4.80 -0.72 32.38
CA ILE A 171 4.80 -1.31 31.04
C ILE A 171 3.44 -2.00 30.85
N SER A 172 2.69 -1.56 29.84
CA SER A 172 1.36 -2.09 29.51
C SER A 172 1.41 -3.24 28.50
N ALA A 173 2.51 -3.34 27.74
CA ALA A 173 2.71 -4.39 26.74
C ALA A 173 3.39 -5.63 27.33
N THR A 174 2.93 -6.82 26.95
CA THR A 174 3.55 -8.10 27.33
C THR A 174 4.29 -8.72 26.15
N VAL A 175 5.41 -9.40 26.42
CA VAL A 175 6.16 -10.15 25.39
C VAL A 175 5.25 -11.18 24.70
N GLY A 176 5.08 -11.05 23.39
CA GLY A 176 4.22 -11.92 22.58
C GLY A 176 2.78 -11.44 22.39
N GLN A 177 2.42 -10.30 22.96
CA GLN A 177 1.14 -9.62 22.70
C GLN A 177 1.17 -8.94 21.32
N ILE A 178 0.09 -9.08 20.54
CA ILE A 178 -0.10 -8.31 19.31
C ILE A 178 -0.56 -6.90 19.71
N ILE A 179 0.15 -5.89 19.21
CA ILE A 179 -0.13 -4.47 19.44
C ILE A 179 -0.57 -3.81 18.14
N LYS A 180 -1.51 -2.86 18.21
CA LYS A 180 -1.97 -2.06 17.07
C LYS A 180 -1.45 -0.63 17.17
N GLU A 181 -1.53 0.09 16.05
CA GLU A 181 -1.26 1.51 16.03
C GLU A 181 -2.19 2.26 17.01
N GLY A 182 -1.58 3.07 17.88
CA GLY A 182 -2.28 3.82 18.92
C GLY A 182 -2.43 3.10 20.27
N ASP A 183 -2.07 1.83 20.39
CA ASP A 183 -2.10 1.13 21.67
C ASP A 183 -1.01 1.67 22.63
N PRO A 184 -1.34 1.96 23.91
CA PRO A 184 -0.35 2.43 24.87
C PRO A 184 0.60 1.30 25.29
N LEU A 185 1.91 1.53 25.14
CA LEU A 185 2.93 0.51 25.44
C LEU A 185 3.55 0.68 26.83
N SER A 186 3.80 1.90 27.24
CA SER A 186 4.45 2.24 28.51
C SER A 186 3.99 3.63 28.97
N GLN A 187 3.97 3.82 30.29
CA GLN A 187 3.81 5.12 30.91
C GLN A 187 5.18 5.60 31.42
N LEU A 188 5.50 6.86 31.14
CA LEU A 188 6.78 7.48 31.45
C LEU A 188 6.54 8.73 32.30
N SER A 189 7.32 8.86 33.38
CA SER A 189 7.42 10.09 34.17
C SER A 189 8.74 10.81 33.86
N PRO A 190 8.74 12.14 33.61
CA PRO A 190 9.97 12.90 33.39
C PRO A 190 10.97 12.78 34.55
N VAL A 191 12.28 12.77 34.24
CA VAL A 191 13.36 12.68 35.27
C VAL A 191 13.38 13.92 36.17
N GLU A 192 13.13 15.10 35.61
CA GLU A 192 13.00 16.32 36.40
C GLU A 192 11.60 16.35 37.05
N LYS A 193 11.57 16.10 38.36
CA LYS A 193 10.40 16.38 39.20
C LYS A 193 10.18 17.89 39.22
N GLY A 194 9.47 18.38 38.22
CA GLY A 194 9.02 19.77 38.18
C GLY A 194 8.22 20.12 39.44
N ARG A 195 7.97 21.41 39.62
CA ARG A 195 7.10 21.89 40.72
C ARG A 195 5.67 21.42 40.47
N TYR A 196 5.07 20.75 41.46
CA TYR A 196 3.63 20.44 41.43
C TYR A 196 2.80 21.71 41.31
N GLN A 197 1.78 21.66 40.46
CA GLN A 197 0.80 22.72 40.25
C GLN A 197 -0.59 22.13 40.47
N LEU A 198 -1.49 22.95 41.01
CA LEU A 198 -2.88 22.56 41.15
C LEU A 198 -3.61 22.92 39.85
N VAL A 199 -4.22 21.91 39.22
CA VAL A 199 -5.14 22.10 38.09
C VAL A 199 -6.55 22.17 38.63
N MET A 200 -7.21 23.29 38.38
CA MET A 200 -8.58 23.57 38.80
C MET A 200 -9.48 23.76 37.58
N TRP A 201 -10.70 23.25 37.65
CA TRP A 201 -11.73 23.45 36.64
C TRP A 201 -12.82 24.37 37.19
N VAL A 202 -13.07 25.49 36.53
CA VAL A 202 -14.09 26.46 36.96
C VAL A 202 -15.15 26.67 35.90
N PRO A 203 -16.41 26.93 36.27
CA PRO A 203 -17.46 27.25 35.32
C PRO A 203 -17.24 28.64 34.69
N ASN A 204 -17.80 28.84 33.50
CA ASN A 204 -17.75 30.14 32.78
C ASN A 204 -18.18 31.35 33.64
N SER A 205 -19.12 31.17 34.56
CA SER A 205 -19.59 32.24 35.45
C SER A 205 -18.51 32.79 36.38
N ALA A 206 -17.48 32.02 36.69
CA ALA A 206 -16.39 32.45 37.57
C ALA A 206 -15.27 33.20 36.82
N ILE A 207 -15.10 32.95 35.52
CA ILE A 207 -13.96 33.45 34.73
C ILE A 207 -13.79 34.98 34.75
N PRO A 208 -14.84 35.80 34.63
CA PRO A 208 -14.70 37.26 34.67
C PRO A 208 -14.10 37.81 35.97
N PHE A 209 -14.19 37.04 37.06
CA PHE A 209 -13.81 37.46 38.40
C PHE A 209 -12.42 36.97 38.81
N VAL A 210 -11.82 36.09 38.03
CA VAL A 210 -10.53 35.48 38.33
C VAL A 210 -9.42 36.16 37.54
N LYS A 211 -8.34 36.57 38.22
CA LYS A 211 -7.21 37.25 37.60
C LYS A 211 -5.91 36.48 37.81
N LEU A 212 -4.95 36.73 36.92
CA LEU A 212 -3.59 36.24 37.08
C LEU A 212 -2.99 36.80 38.38
N ASN A 213 -2.26 35.95 39.10
CA ASN A 213 -1.64 36.18 40.39
C ASN A 213 -2.59 36.39 41.58
N ASP A 214 -3.90 36.15 41.44
CA ASP A 214 -4.79 36.14 42.60
C ASP A 214 -4.36 35.05 43.60
N GLU A 215 -4.33 35.42 44.89
CA GLU A 215 -4.08 34.49 45.99
C GLU A 215 -5.37 33.75 46.34
N ILE A 216 -5.28 32.42 46.38
CA ILE A 216 -6.40 31.54 46.69
C ILE A 216 -6.05 30.64 47.87
N ASN A 217 -7.08 30.21 48.60
CA ASN A 217 -6.92 29.26 49.69
C ASN A 217 -7.25 27.85 49.20
N ILE A 218 -6.29 26.94 49.37
CA ILE A 218 -6.35 25.54 48.97
C ILE A 218 -6.48 24.66 50.22
N ARG A 219 -7.42 23.72 50.17
CA ARG A 219 -7.63 22.66 51.16
C ARG A 219 -7.41 21.32 50.49
N TYR A 220 -6.36 20.60 50.88
CA TYR A 220 -6.09 19.27 50.35
C TYR A 220 -6.94 18.22 51.09
N GLU A 221 -7.58 17.31 50.36
CA GLU A 221 -8.39 16.25 50.98
C GLU A 221 -7.54 15.32 51.85
N ALA A 222 -6.29 15.08 51.44
CA ALA A 222 -5.32 14.27 52.21
C ALA A 222 -4.81 14.96 53.49
N PHE A 223 -5.02 16.27 53.65
CA PHE A 223 -4.56 17.06 54.79
C PHE A 223 -5.74 17.86 55.38
N PRO A 224 -6.52 17.27 56.29
CA PRO A 224 -7.72 17.90 56.86
C PRO A 224 -7.43 19.30 57.44
N PHE A 225 -8.18 20.29 56.99
CA PHE A 225 -7.91 21.70 57.30
C PHE A 225 -8.02 22.03 58.79
N GLU A 226 -8.74 21.23 59.57
CA GLU A 226 -8.85 21.37 61.02
C GLU A 226 -7.51 21.16 61.73
N LYS A 227 -6.61 20.39 61.11
CA LYS A 227 -5.26 20.10 61.65
C LYS A 227 -4.16 20.87 60.94
N PHE A 228 -4.30 21.07 59.64
CA PHE A 228 -3.24 21.60 58.78
C PHE A 228 -3.49 23.04 58.29
N GLY A 229 -4.67 23.60 58.57
CA GLY A 229 -5.05 24.92 58.08
C GLY A 229 -5.36 24.94 56.58
N GLN A 230 -5.27 26.12 55.99
CA GLN A 230 -5.42 26.33 54.54
C GLN A 230 -4.07 26.71 53.94
N PHE A 231 -3.83 26.26 52.73
CA PHE A 231 -2.59 26.53 52.00
C PHE A 231 -2.82 27.63 50.99
N LYS A 232 -1.81 28.48 50.77
CA LYS A 232 -1.88 29.52 49.76
C LYS A 232 -1.52 28.95 48.39
N GLY A 233 -2.18 29.45 47.35
CA GLY A 233 -1.80 29.23 45.96
C GLY A 233 -2.00 30.49 45.15
N ASN A 234 -1.21 30.64 44.08
CA ASN A 234 -1.28 31.82 43.21
C ASN A 234 -1.68 31.40 41.80
N ILE A 235 -2.66 32.09 41.22
CA ILE A 235 -3.13 31.76 39.87
C ILE A 235 -2.05 32.10 38.85
N LYS A 236 -1.54 31.08 38.16
CA LYS A 236 -0.44 31.20 37.20
C LYS A 236 -0.92 31.30 35.77
N SER A 237 -1.98 30.60 35.41
CA SER A 237 -2.57 30.68 34.07
C SER A 237 -4.07 30.42 34.10
N ILE A 238 -4.78 31.10 33.21
CA ILE A 238 -6.21 30.94 32.97
C ILE A 238 -6.38 30.61 31.50
N SER A 239 -7.05 29.50 31.18
CA SER A 239 -7.36 29.15 29.79
C SER A 239 -8.36 30.14 29.19
N THR A 240 -8.14 30.53 27.94
CA THR A 240 -9.07 31.38 27.18
C THR A 240 -10.21 30.59 26.54
N LEU A 241 -10.05 29.27 26.41
CA LEU A 241 -11.02 28.37 25.80
C LEU A 241 -11.53 27.34 26.83
N PRO A 242 -12.79 26.90 26.69
CA PRO A 242 -13.31 25.81 27.51
C PRO A 242 -12.60 24.48 27.18
N ALA A 243 -12.51 23.61 28.18
CA ALA A 243 -11.87 22.31 28.10
C ALA A 243 -12.61 21.39 27.12
N SER A 244 -11.85 20.63 26.33
CA SER A 244 -12.42 19.59 25.46
C SER A 244 -12.70 18.31 26.25
N LEU A 245 -13.58 17.44 25.75
CA LEU A 245 -13.84 16.12 26.36
C LEU A 245 -12.58 15.25 26.45
N GLN A 246 -11.68 15.38 25.48
CA GLN A 246 -10.41 14.67 25.48
C GLN A 246 -9.46 15.22 26.54
N GLU A 247 -9.44 16.54 26.77
CA GLU A 247 -8.61 17.12 27.84
C GLU A 247 -9.10 16.68 29.23
N LEU A 248 -10.43 16.67 29.44
CA LEU A 248 -11.03 16.26 30.70
C LEU A 248 -10.79 14.77 30.99
N SER A 249 -10.75 13.90 29.98
CA SER A 249 -10.55 12.45 30.17
C SER A 249 -9.17 12.08 30.72
N PHE A 250 -8.17 12.95 30.59
CA PHE A 250 -6.85 12.77 31.23
C PHE A 250 -6.90 12.93 32.76
N TYR A 251 -7.95 13.53 33.33
CA TYR A 251 -8.08 13.79 34.76
C TYR A 251 -9.21 12.98 35.38
N LYS A 252 -8.86 11.92 36.12
CA LYS A 252 -9.83 11.02 36.78
C LYS A 252 -10.59 11.65 37.97
N ASN A 253 -10.22 12.86 38.38
CA ASN A 253 -10.73 13.52 39.60
C ASN A 253 -11.82 14.57 39.35
N ILE A 254 -12.42 14.61 38.16
CA ILE A 254 -13.51 15.54 37.86
C ILE A 254 -14.85 14.89 38.30
N PRO A 255 -15.69 15.56 39.09
CA PRO A 255 -17.00 15.04 39.48
C PRO A 255 -17.86 14.72 38.24
N LEU A 256 -18.28 13.46 38.08
CA LEU A 256 -19.05 12.97 36.92
C LEU A 256 -20.46 13.61 36.80
N GLU A 257 -20.93 14.31 37.83
CA GLU A 257 -22.26 14.93 37.90
C GLU A 257 -22.31 16.36 37.34
N ILE A 258 -21.19 16.91 36.84
CA ILE A 258 -21.21 18.19 36.13
C ILE A 258 -21.92 17.94 34.80
N ASN A 259 -23.15 18.44 34.66
CA ASN A 259 -23.90 18.48 33.39
C ASN A 259 -22.93 18.79 32.25
N GLN A 260 -22.81 17.87 31.29
CA GLN A 260 -21.86 17.94 30.16
C GLN A 260 -22.00 19.21 29.29
N ASN A 261 -23.01 20.04 29.57
CA ASN A 261 -23.29 21.33 28.93
C ASN A 261 -22.73 22.57 29.65
N ILE A 262 -22.08 22.44 30.82
CA ILE A 262 -21.47 23.61 31.48
C ILE A 262 -20.01 23.72 31.01
N PRO A 263 -19.65 24.77 30.23
CA PRO A 263 -18.27 24.95 29.79
C PRO A 263 -17.36 25.21 30.99
N LEU A 264 -16.37 24.33 31.17
CA LEU A 264 -15.35 24.40 32.20
C LEU A 264 -14.07 24.99 31.62
N TYR A 265 -13.45 25.89 32.38
CA TYR A 265 -12.21 26.55 32.02
C TYR A 265 -11.10 26.06 32.95
N LYS A 266 -9.93 25.81 32.37
CA LYS A 266 -8.75 25.37 33.10
C LYS A 266 -8.07 26.55 33.78
N ILE A 267 -7.77 26.40 35.05
CA ILE A 267 -6.91 27.30 35.81
C ILE A 267 -5.76 26.50 36.39
N ILE A 268 -4.53 27.01 36.23
CA ILE A 268 -3.33 26.44 36.83
C ILE A 268 -2.89 27.36 37.95
N VAL A 269 -2.70 26.77 39.13
CA VAL A 269 -2.31 27.47 40.34
C VAL A 269 -0.93 26.98 40.75
N ASP A 270 0.01 27.92 40.94
CA ASP A 270 1.32 27.63 41.51
C ASP A 270 1.17 27.40 43.02
N ILE A 271 1.83 26.36 43.52
CA ILE A 271 1.84 25.98 44.93
C ILE A 271 3.22 26.34 45.49
N PRO A 272 3.34 27.44 46.27
CA PRO A 272 4.63 27.88 46.80
C PRO A 272 5.26 26.83 47.72
N ASP A 273 4.47 26.23 48.61
CA ASP A 273 4.91 25.26 49.60
C ASP A 273 4.53 23.83 49.17
N GLN A 274 5.51 23.05 48.71
CA GLN A 274 5.28 21.67 48.21
C GLN A 274 5.45 20.59 49.29
N HIS A 275 5.79 21.00 50.51
CA HIS A 275 5.96 20.12 51.64
C HIS A 275 5.31 20.72 52.88
N ILE A 276 4.80 19.84 53.74
CA ILE A 276 4.08 20.19 54.96
C ILE A 276 4.82 19.54 56.12
N ILE A 277 5.19 20.32 57.14
CA ILE A 277 5.87 19.80 58.32
C ILE A 277 4.82 19.46 59.39
N TYR A 278 4.78 18.20 59.81
CA TYR A 278 3.90 17.74 60.88
C TYR A 278 4.61 16.71 61.75
N ASN A 279 4.59 16.90 63.07
CA ASN A 279 5.29 16.03 64.04
C ASN A 279 6.75 15.71 63.64
N HIS A 280 7.51 16.75 63.25
CA HIS A 280 8.92 16.65 62.81
C HIS A 280 9.15 15.77 61.57
N LYS A 281 8.10 15.44 60.81
CA LYS A 281 8.19 14.77 59.51
C LYS A 281 7.73 15.69 58.39
N ALA A 282 8.49 15.70 57.29
CA ALA A 282 8.10 16.37 56.06
C ALA A 282 7.16 15.45 55.26
N LEU A 283 5.96 15.91 55.00
CA LEU A 283 4.97 15.27 54.14
C LEU A 283 4.97 15.98 52.80
N PHE A 284 5.05 15.23 51.69
CA PHE A 284 5.13 15.77 50.34
C PHE A 284 3.80 15.64 49.61
N LEU A 285 3.50 16.59 48.73
CA LEU A 285 2.40 16.47 47.79
C LEU A 285 2.71 15.39 46.74
N MET A 286 1.67 14.67 46.30
CA MET A 286 1.78 13.65 45.25
C MET A 286 0.85 13.97 44.08
N SER A 287 1.25 13.59 42.87
CA SER A 287 0.39 13.71 41.69
C SER A 287 -0.92 12.94 41.90
N GLY A 288 -2.04 13.53 41.50
CA GLY A 288 -3.37 12.93 41.64
C GLY A 288 -4.07 13.17 42.99
N MET A 289 -3.44 13.85 43.95
CA MET A 289 -4.14 14.32 45.15
C MET A 289 -5.30 15.28 44.79
N LYS A 290 -6.37 15.22 45.57
CA LYS A 290 -7.53 16.11 45.43
C LYS A 290 -7.41 17.32 46.36
N ALA A 291 -7.86 18.46 45.86
CA ALA A 291 -7.91 19.70 46.62
C ALA A 291 -9.16 20.49 46.26
N GLU A 292 -9.70 21.20 47.25
CA GLU A 292 -10.71 22.22 47.08
C GLU A 292 -10.06 23.59 47.20
N ALA A 293 -10.41 24.50 46.29
CA ALA A 293 -9.94 25.88 46.36
C ALA A 293 -11.12 26.83 46.51
N THR A 294 -10.98 27.81 47.41
CA THR A 294 -11.96 28.88 47.56
C THR A 294 -11.51 30.11 46.79
N LEU A 295 -12.32 30.53 45.82
CA LEU A 295 -12.10 31.75 45.04
C LEU A 295 -12.92 32.91 45.63
N PHE A 296 -12.28 34.04 45.86
CA PHE A 296 -12.94 35.27 46.30
C PHE A 296 -13.31 36.09 45.06
N LEU A 297 -14.54 35.87 44.54
CA LEU A 297 -14.97 36.42 43.25
C LEU A 297 -15.29 37.93 43.30
N GLU A 298 -15.75 38.45 44.44
CA GLU A 298 -16.15 39.85 44.55
C GLU A 298 -15.94 40.41 45.96
N ASN A 299 -15.57 41.69 46.04
CA ASN A 299 -15.53 42.45 47.28
C ASN A 299 -16.77 43.35 47.31
N ARG A 300 -17.80 42.93 48.06
CA ARG A 300 -19.00 43.75 48.29
C ARG A 300 -18.92 44.47 49.62
N LYS A 301 -19.37 45.73 49.67
CA LYS A 301 -19.48 46.45 50.93
C LYS A 301 -20.75 46.01 51.66
N LEU A 302 -20.69 45.92 52.99
CA LEU A 302 -21.80 45.43 53.83
C LEU A 302 -23.15 46.13 53.56
N TYR A 303 -23.14 47.42 53.25
CA TYR A 303 -24.36 48.17 52.94
C TYR A 303 -25.04 47.74 51.63
N GLU A 304 -24.28 47.22 50.66
CA GLU A 304 -24.79 46.72 49.39
C GLU A 304 -25.53 45.40 49.58
N TRP A 305 -25.16 44.64 50.62
CA TRP A 305 -25.82 43.39 51.00
C TRP A 305 -27.20 43.64 51.62
N MET A 306 -27.34 44.68 52.46
CA MET A 306 -28.62 45.06 53.07
C MET A 306 -29.66 45.56 52.05
N LEU A 307 -29.23 46.15 50.93
CA LEU A 307 -30.11 46.66 49.87
C LEU A 307 -30.38 45.64 48.75
N PHE A 308 -29.74 44.46 48.79
CA PHE A 308 -29.89 43.41 47.78
C PHE A 308 -31.35 42.99 47.50
N PRO A 309 -32.26 42.88 48.51
CA PRO A 309 -33.66 42.54 48.26
C PRO A 309 -34.41 43.57 47.42
N LEU A 310 -34.04 44.86 47.53
CA LEU A 310 -34.68 45.95 46.80
C LEU A 310 -34.23 46.00 45.33
N TYR A 311 -32.97 45.68 45.05
CA TYR A 311 -32.43 45.64 43.69
C TYR A 311 -32.94 44.45 42.86
N GLN A 312 -33.33 43.34 43.50
CA GLN A 312 -33.95 42.22 42.79
C GLN A 312 -35.38 42.55 42.32
N LEU A 313 -36.11 43.42 43.02
CA LEU A 313 -37.48 43.80 42.64
C LEU A 313 -37.54 44.71 41.41
N THR A 314 -36.54 45.56 41.20
CA THR A 314 -36.48 46.45 40.03
C THR A 314 -36.00 45.74 38.76
N LYS A 315 -35.38 44.57 38.88
CA LYS A 315 -34.86 43.80 37.73
C LYS A 315 -35.87 42.81 37.14
N ASN A 316 -37.00 42.58 37.83
CA ASN A 316 -38.13 41.77 37.34
C ASN A 316 -39.22 42.61 36.65
N MET A 317 -38.97 43.89 36.39
CA MET A 317 -39.87 44.81 35.67
C MET A 317 -39.26 45.33 34.34
N GLU A 318 -38.27 44.64 33.79
CA GLU A 318 -37.82 44.75 32.38
C GLU A 318 -37.93 43.38 31.71
#